data_AF-A0A857C7B0-F1
#
_entry.id   AF-A0A857C7B0-F1
#
_cell.length_a   1.000
_cell.length_b   1.000
_cell.length_c   1.000
_cell.angle_alpha   90.00
_cell.angle_beta   90.00
_cell.angle_gamma   90.00
#
_symmetry.space_group_name_H-M   'P 1'
#
loop_
_entity.id
_entity.type
_entity.pdbx_description
1 polymer ?
#
loop_
_entity_poly.entity_id
_entity_poly.type
_entity_poly.pdbx_seq_one_letter_code
_entity_poly.pdbx_strand_id
1 'polypeptide(L)'
;MTADERAGMKPGHSRTTHAGRSLRLLCAVLAALVVLAPAAMAIEGTRITPGNAQKPRGSVVTEVASLPVVRPDFPVPSDPGQVFYLQRSSNSNTVVYAARFTQDGRLDPREPIVAYWRRFNTTGEQLPLKMIEDSFAFGVRARATDDPDVFRIHIVSYSERPATLRLVEPGRAELLLPVGGRTMRMASAYADVDESGLMPSVREVLVMGHDAETGKPLVERIEIE
;
A
#
# COMPACT_ATOMS: atom_id res chain seq x y z
N MET A 1 -82.96 -16.42 -10.55
CA MET A 1 -81.66 -16.83 -11.15
C MET A 1 -80.56 -16.29 -10.25
N THR A 2 -79.66 -17.20 -9.87
CA THR A 2 -78.41 -17.12 -9.08
C THR A 2 -77.63 -15.80 -9.22
N ALA A 3 -76.85 -15.30 -8.25
CA ALA A 3 -76.03 -15.95 -7.21
C ALA A 3 -75.61 -14.94 -6.11
N ASP A 4 -75.04 -15.51 -5.05
CA ASP A 4 -73.87 -15.05 -4.28
C ASP A 4 -74.04 -14.27 -2.95
N GLU A 5 -73.09 -14.61 -2.07
CA GLU A 5 -72.61 -13.96 -0.84
C GLU A 5 -73.13 -14.44 0.55
N ARG A 6 -72.12 -14.88 1.34
CA ARG A 6 -71.89 -14.69 2.80
C ARG A 6 -71.75 -15.94 3.69
N ALA A 7 -70.48 -16.25 3.96
CA ALA A 7 -69.79 -16.18 5.26
C ALA A 7 -70.45 -16.73 6.55
N GLY A 8 -69.66 -17.48 7.33
CA GLY A 8 -69.84 -17.57 8.79
C GLY A 8 -69.38 -18.88 9.44
N MET A 9 -68.09 -18.99 9.74
CA MET A 9 -67.48 -20.09 10.50
C MET A 9 -67.86 -20.02 11.99
N LYS A 10 -68.28 -21.15 12.58
CA LYS A 10 -68.62 -21.32 14.02
C LYS A 10 -67.40 -21.79 14.85
N PRO A 11 -67.33 -21.46 16.15
CA PRO A 11 -66.32 -21.97 17.09
C PRO A 11 -66.87 -23.10 17.99
N GLY A 12 -65.97 -23.85 18.65
CA GLY A 12 -66.34 -24.73 19.77
C GLY A 12 -65.22 -25.63 20.26
N HIS A 13 -64.66 -25.30 21.43
CA HIS A 13 -63.57 -25.98 22.12
C HIS A 13 -64.03 -27.23 22.91
N SER A 14 -63.14 -28.22 23.05
CA SER A 14 -63.15 -29.18 24.17
C SER A 14 -61.78 -29.24 24.86
N ARG A 15 -61.80 -29.03 26.18
CA ARG A 15 -60.75 -29.28 27.19
C ARG A 15 -60.57 -30.81 27.37
N THR A 16 -59.54 -31.41 27.98
CA THR A 16 -59.12 -31.28 29.40
C THR A 16 -57.86 -32.15 29.69
N THR A 17 -56.89 -31.60 30.45
CA THR A 17 -55.97 -32.15 31.50
C THR A 17 -55.22 -33.50 31.32
N HIS A 18 -53.94 -33.68 31.71
CA HIS A 18 -53.29 -33.49 33.03
C HIS A 18 -51.75 -33.31 32.88
N ALA A 19 -51.13 -32.30 33.51
CA ALA A 19 -50.38 -32.34 34.78
C ALA A 19 -48.95 -32.95 34.73
N GLY A 20 -47.94 -32.12 35.02
CA GLY A 20 -46.57 -32.56 35.31
C GLY A 20 -45.58 -31.40 35.39
N ARG A 21 -45.15 -31.04 36.59
CA ARG A 21 -44.05 -30.08 36.88
C ARG A 21 -42.70 -30.65 36.44
N SER A 22 -41.86 -29.88 35.73
CA SER A 22 -40.37 -29.96 35.81
C SER A 22 -39.77 -28.78 35.02
N LEU A 23 -39.12 -27.82 35.66
CA LEU A 23 -37.68 -27.77 35.97
C LEU A 23 -36.80 -27.54 34.73
N ARG A 24 -36.20 -26.35 34.69
CA ARG A 24 -35.25 -25.87 33.69
C ARG A 24 -34.09 -26.86 33.55
N LEU A 25 -33.78 -27.29 32.32
CA LEU A 25 -32.46 -27.79 31.98
C LEU A 25 -31.98 -27.26 30.63
N LEU A 26 -30.76 -26.76 30.71
CA LEU A 26 -29.89 -26.26 29.66
C LEU A 26 -29.64 -27.37 28.63
N CYS A 27 -30.08 -27.20 27.38
CA CYS A 27 -29.60 -28.03 26.29
C CYS A 27 -28.29 -27.43 25.76
N ALA A 28 -27.17 -27.98 26.23
CA ALA A 28 -25.87 -27.81 25.59
C ALA A 28 -25.89 -28.53 24.24
N VAL A 29 -25.74 -27.76 23.16
CA VAL A 29 -25.62 -28.29 21.80
C VAL A 29 -24.22 -28.89 21.64
N LEU A 30 -24.16 -30.20 21.41
CA LEU A 30 -22.99 -30.86 20.80
C LEU A 30 -22.84 -30.32 19.37
N ALA A 31 -21.76 -29.59 19.11
CA ALA A 31 -21.29 -29.34 17.75
C ALA A 31 -19.91 -29.98 17.60
N ALA A 32 -19.81 -30.88 16.63
CA ALA A 32 -18.65 -31.68 16.31
C ALA A 32 -17.42 -30.81 15.98
N LEU A 33 -16.27 -31.21 16.53
CA LEU A 33 -14.95 -30.76 16.10
C LEU A 33 -14.73 -31.17 14.64
N VAL A 34 -14.85 -30.20 13.73
CA VAL A 34 -14.03 -30.17 12.52
C VAL A 34 -13.08 -29.01 12.72
N VAL A 35 -11.87 -29.31 13.20
CA VAL A 35 -10.76 -28.35 13.16
C VAL A 35 -10.29 -28.30 11.71
N LEU A 36 -11.09 -27.64 10.86
CA LEU A 36 -10.53 -26.92 9.74
C LEU A 36 -9.74 -25.80 10.38
N ALA A 37 -8.42 -25.99 10.48
CA ALA A 37 -7.53 -24.86 10.69
C ALA A 37 -7.98 -23.80 9.68
N PRO A 38 -8.34 -22.58 10.11
CA PRO A 38 -8.48 -21.50 9.16
C PRO A 38 -7.11 -21.42 8.49
N ALA A 39 -7.06 -21.78 7.20
CA ALA A 39 -5.98 -21.36 6.34
C ALA A 39 -5.77 -19.89 6.67
N ALA A 40 -4.58 -19.55 7.15
CA ALA A 40 -4.25 -18.21 7.57
C ALA A 40 -4.63 -17.28 6.41
N MET A 41 -5.79 -16.64 6.52
CA MET A 41 -6.18 -15.58 5.63
C MET A 41 -5.26 -14.45 6.01
N ALA A 42 -4.11 -14.39 5.33
CA ALA A 42 -3.25 -13.23 5.33
C ALA A 42 -4.17 -12.04 5.01
N ILE A 43 -4.39 -11.19 6.00
CA ILE A 43 -5.16 -9.97 5.83
C ILE A 43 -4.34 -9.11 4.88
N GLU A 44 -4.70 -9.21 3.61
CA GLU A 44 -3.95 -8.66 2.49
C GLU A 44 -4.24 -7.16 2.37
N GLY A 45 -3.38 -6.40 3.04
CA GLY A 45 -3.43 -4.96 3.14
C GLY A 45 -3.17 -4.59 4.59
N THR A 46 -1.88 -4.53 4.95
CA THR A 46 -1.44 -3.79 6.13
C THR A 46 -2.13 -2.43 6.05
N ARG A 47 -3.13 -2.17 6.92
CA ARG A 47 -3.64 -0.81 7.13
C ARG A 47 -2.48 -0.03 7.76
N ILE A 48 -1.61 0.48 6.92
CA ILE A 48 -0.63 1.48 7.33
C ILE A 48 -1.46 2.75 7.52
N THR A 49 -1.66 3.12 8.79
CA THR A 49 -2.26 4.41 9.17
C THR A 49 -1.43 5.53 8.51
N PRO A 50 -2.03 6.66 8.10
CA PRO A 50 -1.40 7.62 7.22
C PRO A 50 -0.03 8.05 7.75
N GLY A 51 0.95 8.19 6.85
CA GLY A 51 2.32 8.67 7.15
C GLY A 51 2.41 10.06 7.80
N ASN A 52 1.30 10.63 8.24
CA ASN A 52 1.19 11.94 8.86
C ASN A 52 1.20 11.87 10.41
N ALA A 53 1.10 10.69 11.00
CA ALA A 53 1.15 10.54 12.46
C ALA A 53 2.59 10.43 12.99
N GLN A 54 3.49 9.87 12.17
CA GLN A 54 4.90 9.70 12.53
C GLN A 54 5.74 10.84 11.95
N LYS A 55 6.74 11.30 12.69
CA LYS A 55 7.58 12.42 12.28
C LYS A 55 9.04 12.00 12.15
N PRO A 56 9.77 12.50 11.14
CA PRO A 56 11.21 12.33 11.11
C PRO A 56 11.86 12.97 12.33
N ARG A 57 12.68 12.21 13.05
CA ARG A 57 13.53 12.73 14.13
C ARG A 57 14.75 13.47 13.57
N GLY A 58 15.18 13.08 12.37
CA GLY A 58 16.28 13.67 11.62
C GLY A 58 16.65 12.81 10.43
N SER A 59 17.57 13.31 9.60
CA SER A 59 18.18 12.50 8.54
C SER A 59 19.68 12.74 8.39
N VAL A 60 20.39 11.70 7.95
CA VAL A 60 21.83 11.74 7.67
C VAL A 60 22.05 11.27 6.24
N VAL A 61 22.71 12.10 5.43
CA VAL A 61 23.10 11.77 4.06
C VAL A 61 24.57 11.34 4.04
N THR A 62 24.84 10.15 3.52
CA THR A 62 26.18 9.57 3.41
C THR A 62 26.48 9.23 1.97
N GLU A 63 27.66 9.62 1.48
CA GLU A 63 28.21 9.11 0.23
C GLU A 63 28.86 7.75 0.47
N VAL A 64 28.54 6.77 -0.36
CA VAL A 64 29.00 5.37 -0.20
C VAL A 64 29.69 4.89 -1.46
N ALA A 65 30.51 3.84 -1.35
CA ALA A 65 31.25 3.30 -2.50
C ALA A 65 30.31 2.68 -3.56
N SER A 66 29.19 2.10 -3.13
CA SER A 66 28.16 1.48 -3.97
C SER A 66 26.81 1.51 -3.25
N LEU A 67 25.70 1.56 -4.00
CA LEU A 67 24.38 1.48 -3.39
C LEU A 67 24.20 0.15 -2.64
N PRO A 68 23.73 0.18 -1.38
CA PRO A 68 23.52 -1.05 -0.63
C PRO A 68 22.29 -1.79 -1.14
N VAL A 69 22.36 -3.12 -1.15
CA VAL A 69 21.20 -4.00 -1.33
C VAL A 69 20.76 -4.47 0.05
N VAL A 70 19.74 -3.81 0.61
CA VAL A 70 19.31 -4.02 2.00
C VAL A 70 18.76 -5.44 2.23
N ARG A 71 18.04 -5.98 1.24
CA ARG A 71 17.48 -7.34 1.25
C ARG A 71 17.93 -8.10 0.01
N PRO A 72 19.12 -8.72 0.03
CA PRO A 72 19.65 -9.46 -1.12
C PRO A 72 18.82 -10.70 -1.47
N ASP A 73 17.97 -11.16 -0.56
CA ASP A 73 17.00 -12.23 -0.76
C ASP A 73 15.72 -11.78 -1.49
N PHE A 74 15.51 -10.47 -1.68
CA PHE A 74 14.34 -9.95 -2.37
C PHE A 74 14.62 -9.72 -3.87
N PRO A 75 13.66 -10.03 -4.75
CA PRO A 75 13.77 -9.64 -6.15
C PRO A 75 13.83 -8.11 -6.30
N VAL A 76 14.67 -7.64 -7.21
CA VAL A 76 14.77 -6.23 -7.60
C VAL A 76 13.90 -6.01 -8.83
N PRO A 77 12.92 -5.07 -8.80
CA PRO A 77 12.10 -4.80 -9.96
C PRO A 77 12.90 -4.06 -11.04
N SER A 78 12.53 -4.29 -12.30
CA SER A 78 13.13 -3.67 -13.48
C SER A 78 12.04 -3.37 -14.51
N ASP A 79 11.03 -2.64 -14.05
CA ASP A 79 9.83 -2.36 -14.82
C ASP A 79 10.02 -1.24 -15.85
N PRO A 80 9.29 -1.24 -16.98
CA PRO A 80 9.30 -0.13 -17.93
C PRO A 80 8.93 1.20 -17.26
N GLY A 81 9.72 2.24 -17.53
CA GLY A 81 9.51 3.57 -16.97
C GLY A 81 9.82 3.69 -15.48
N GLN A 82 10.32 2.65 -14.82
CA GLN A 82 10.66 2.68 -13.39
C GLN A 82 11.65 3.81 -13.08
N VAL A 83 11.25 4.70 -12.18
CA VAL A 83 12.09 5.81 -11.69
C VAL A 83 12.65 5.54 -10.30
N PHE A 84 11.93 4.77 -9.47
CA PHE A 84 12.45 4.13 -8.25
C PHE A 84 11.47 3.07 -7.74
N TYR A 85 11.85 2.32 -6.72
CA TYR A 85 10.98 1.37 -6.03
C TYR A 85 11.15 1.45 -4.50
N LEU A 86 10.14 0.98 -3.75
CA LEU A 86 10.13 0.90 -2.30
C LEU A 86 9.93 -0.54 -1.85
N GLN A 87 10.89 -1.04 -1.08
CA GLN A 87 10.80 -2.30 -0.35
C GLN A 87 10.60 -2.04 1.16
N ARG A 88 10.19 -3.08 1.89
CA ARG A 88 9.99 -2.99 3.34
C ARG A 88 10.43 -4.27 4.05
N SER A 89 10.69 -4.21 5.35
CA SER A 89 11.11 -5.39 6.11
C SER A 89 10.02 -6.46 6.24
N SER A 90 8.74 -6.09 6.20
CA SER A 90 7.60 -7.00 6.37
C SER A 90 7.57 -8.18 5.37
N ASN A 91 7.88 -7.94 4.09
CA ASN A 91 7.89 -8.97 3.03
C ASN A 91 8.50 -8.43 1.73
N SER A 92 8.68 -9.32 0.75
CA SER A 92 9.29 -9.02 -0.55
C SER A 92 8.40 -8.22 -1.51
N ASN A 93 7.12 -7.97 -1.20
CA ASN A 93 6.29 -7.14 -2.06
C ASN A 93 6.88 -5.74 -2.18
N THR A 94 6.96 -5.27 -3.40
CA THR A 94 7.67 -4.04 -3.75
C THR A 94 6.71 -3.06 -4.39
N VAL A 95 6.70 -1.81 -3.94
CA VAL A 95 6.00 -0.74 -4.66
C VAL A 95 6.93 -0.22 -5.74
N VAL A 96 6.51 -0.21 -6.99
CA VAL A 96 7.25 0.36 -8.09
C VAL A 96 6.60 1.69 -8.47
N TYR A 97 7.43 2.72 -8.64
CA TYR A 97 7.02 4.01 -9.17
C TYR A 97 7.58 4.15 -10.58
N ALA A 98 6.70 4.28 -11.56
CA ALA A 98 7.06 4.33 -12.96
C ALA A 98 6.50 5.59 -13.63
N ALA A 99 7.34 6.27 -14.40
CA ALA A 99 6.92 7.32 -15.30
C ALA A 99 6.04 6.75 -16.42
N ARG A 100 5.05 7.53 -16.84
CA ARG A 100 4.23 7.21 -18.01
C ARG A 100 4.53 8.17 -19.13
N PHE A 101 4.49 7.64 -20.34
CA PHE A 101 4.85 8.37 -21.54
C PHE A 101 3.72 8.33 -22.56
N THR A 102 3.61 9.40 -23.33
CA THR A 102 2.84 9.44 -24.57
C THR A 102 3.54 8.65 -25.68
N GLN A 103 2.87 8.45 -26.80
CA GLN A 103 3.42 7.67 -27.93
C GLN A 103 4.69 8.28 -28.52
N ASP A 104 4.86 9.60 -28.45
CA ASP A 104 6.05 10.35 -28.85
C ASP A 104 7.15 10.39 -27.77
N GLY A 105 6.96 9.69 -26.65
CA GLY A 105 7.98 9.54 -25.60
C GLY A 105 8.06 10.70 -24.61
N ARG A 106 7.10 11.64 -24.64
CA ARG A 106 7.00 12.70 -23.63
C ARG A 106 6.30 12.20 -22.38
N LEU A 107 6.45 12.88 -21.25
CA LEU A 107 5.69 12.54 -20.04
C LEU A 107 4.19 12.73 -20.29
N ASP A 108 3.36 11.78 -19.83
CA ASP A 108 1.90 11.91 -19.94
C ASP A 108 1.43 13.10 -19.08
N PRO A 109 0.84 14.17 -19.67
CA PRO A 109 0.47 15.35 -18.92
C PRO A 109 -0.68 15.14 -17.93
N ARG A 110 -1.45 14.06 -18.08
CA ARG A 110 -2.58 13.73 -17.20
C ARG A 110 -2.15 12.85 -16.03
N GLU A 111 -1.25 11.90 -16.28
CA GLU A 111 -0.78 10.95 -15.26
C GLU A 111 0.69 10.60 -15.52
N PRO A 112 1.63 11.51 -15.23
CA PRO A 112 3.04 11.38 -15.63
C PRO A 112 3.79 10.30 -14.84
N ILE A 113 3.22 9.84 -13.72
CA ILE A 113 3.78 8.82 -12.84
C ILE A 113 2.66 7.98 -12.23
N VAL A 114 2.94 6.69 -12.04
CA VAL A 114 2.07 5.72 -11.37
C VAL A 114 2.85 4.95 -10.32
N ALA A 115 2.17 4.57 -9.24
CA ALA A 115 2.65 3.61 -8.26
C ALA A 115 1.82 2.32 -8.32
N TYR A 116 2.46 1.16 -8.17
CA TYR A 116 1.78 -0.15 -8.14
C TYR A 116 2.60 -1.19 -7.39
N TRP A 117 1.97 -2.28 -6.99
CA TRP A 117 2.62 -3.42 -6.37
C TRP A 117 3.22 -4.37 -7.39
N ARG A 118 4.42 -4.88 -7.10
CA ARG A 118 4.95 -6.15 -7.58
C ARG A 118 4.83 -7.19 -6.47
N ARG A 119 4.08 -8.26 -6.73
CA ARG A 119 3.76 -9.33 -5.76
C ARG A 119 4.86 -10.37 -5.62
N PHE A 120 6.08 -9.95 -5.34
CA PHE A 120 7.23 -10.85 -5.22
C PHE A 120 7.16 -11.85 -4.06
N ASN A 121 6.19 -11.73 -3.15
CA ASN A 121 5.94 -12.76 -2.15
C ASN A 121 5.15 -13.96 -2.70
N THR A 122 4.55 -13.84 -3.88
CA THR A 122 3.74 -14.88 -4.52
C THR A 122 4.13 -15.05 -6.00
N THR A 123 3.47 -14.35 -6.92
CA THR A 123 3.54 -14.58 -8.36
C THR A 123 4.44 -13.58 -9.11
N GLY A 124 4.83 -12.49 -8.45
CA GLY A 124 5.52 -11.35 -9.09
C GLY A 124 4.62 -10.48 -9.97
N GLU A 125 3.31 -10.73 -9.96
CA GLU A 125 2.34 -9.98 -10.75
C GLU A 125 2.31 -8.49 -10.37
N GLN A 126 1.95 -7.66 -11.33
CA GLN A 126 1.71 -6.24 -11.13
C GLN A 126 0.25 -6.03 -10.69
N LEU A 127 0.02 -5.40 -9.54
CA LEU A 127 -1.31 -5.04 -9.05
C LEU A 127 -1.40 -3.53 -8.78
N PRO A 128 -2.50 -2.86 -9.15
CA PRO A 128 -2.71 -1.46 -8.76
C PRO A 128 -2.76 -1.33 -7.23
N LEU A 129 -2.39 -0.15 -6.72
CA LEU A 129 -2.63 0.18 -5.32
C LEU A 129 -4.14 0.19 -5.05
N LYS A 130 -4.57 -0.39 -3.92
CA LYS A 130 -5.97 -0.24 -3.49
C LYS A 130 -6.23 1.22 -3.09
N MET A 131 -7.46 1.69 -3.21
CA MET A 131 -7.84 3.09 -2.93
C MET A 131 -7.31 3.63 -1.58
N ILE A 132 -7.29 2.79 -0.53
CA ILE A 132 -6.75 3.17 0.79
C ILE A 132 -5.23 3.32 0.75
N GLU A 133 -4.51 2.39 0.11
CA GLU A 133 -3.04 2.40 0.01
C GLU A 133 -2.57 3.60 -0.83
N ASP A 134 -3.29 3.87 -1.92
CA ASP A 134 -3.08 5.05 -2.76
C ASP A 134 -3.33 6.34 -1.97
N SER A 135 -4.40 6.38 -1.18
CA SER A 135 -4.78 7.60 -0.46
C SER A 135 -3.92 7.90 0.77
N PHE A 136 -3.24 6.91 1.38
CA PHE A 136 -2.62 7.07 2.70
C PHE A 136 -1.16 6.62 2.86
N ALA A 137 -0.64 5.76 1.97
CA ALA A 137 0.71 5.20 2.15
C ALA A 137 1.60 5.40 0.92
N PHE A 138 1.22 4.82 -0.21
CA PHE A 138 2.11 4.62 -1.36
C PHE A 138 1.70 5.40 -2.61
N GLY A 139 0.55 6.07 -2.58
CA GLY A 139 0.12 6.85 -3.74
C GLY A 139 1.07 8.00 -4.06
N VAL A 140 0.96 8.46 -5.28
CA VAL A 140 1.80 9.52 -5.84
C VAL A 140 0.92 10.60 -6.43
N ARG A 141 1.24 11.86 -6.14
CA ARG A 141 0.55 13.02 -6.68
C ARG A 141 1.52 13.82 -7.54
N ALA A 142 1.11 14.13 -8.76
CA ALA A 142 1.87 14.97 -9.67
C ALA A 142 1.20 16.33 -9.85
N ARG A 143 2.01 17.38 -9.97
CA ARG A 143 1.59 18.72 -10.37
C ARG A 143 2.45 19.16 -11.55
N ALA A 144 1.81 19.66 -12.59
CA ALA A 144 2.49 20.26 -13.73
C ALA A 144 3.34 21.46 -13.28
N THR A 145 4.40 21.72 -14.04
CA THR A 145 5.19 22.95 -13.93
C THR A 145 5.04 23.76 -15.23
N ASP A 146 5.71 24.91 -15.32
CA ASP A 146 5.75 25.70 -16.56
C ASP A 146 6.56 24.98 -17.67
N ASP A 147 7.38 24.01 -17.29
CA ASP A 147 8.10 23.13 -18.21
C ASP A 147 7.30 21.82 -18.39
N PRO A 148 6.84 21.49 -19.63
CA PRO A 148 6.06 20.29 -19.91
C PRO A 148 6.82 18.98 -19.70
N ASP A 149 8.15 19.03 -19.62
CA ASP A 149 9.01 17.87 -19.40
C ASP A 149 9.37 17.68 -17.91
N VAL A 150 8.77 18.50 -17.02
CA VAL A 150 9.04 18.52 -15.59
C VAL A 150 7.73 18.55 -14.78
N PHE A 151 7.64 17.65 -13.79
CA PHE A 151 6.52 17.58 -12.85
C PHE A 151 7.02 17.61 -11.41
N ARG A 152 6.29 18.33 -10.54
CA ARG A 152 6.49 18.25 -9.10
C ARG A 152 5.73 17.04 -8.55
N ILE A 153 6.43 16.16 -7.86
CA ILE A 153 5.91 14.90 -7.34
C ILE A 153 5.85 14.95 -5.81
N HIS A 154 4.76 14.44 -5.25
CA HIS A 154 4.63 14.17 -3.82
C HIS A 154 4.24 12.71 -3.63
N ILE A 155 5.03 11.97 -2.83
CA ILE A 155 4.62 10.67 -2.31
C ILE A 155 3.69 10.96 -1.12
N VAL A 156 2.54 10.29 -1.03
CA VAL A 156 1.52 10.59 -0.02
C VAL A 156 2.08 10.56 1.40
N SER A 157 2.83 9.51 1.73
CA SER A 157 3.47 9.32 3.05
C SER A 157 4.64 10.26 3.31
N TYR A 158 5.08 11.03 2.31
CA TYR A 158 6.23 11.91 2.40
C TYR A 158 5.99 13.27 1.74
N SER A 159 4.80 13.82 1.97
CA SER A 159 4.29 14.99 1.25
C SER A 159 5.08 16.28 1.47
N GLU A 160 5.79 16.41 2.59
CA GLU A 160 6.61 17.59 2.95
C GLU A 160 7.88 17.73 2.10
N ARG A 161 8.30 16.66 1.42
CA ARG A 161 9.50 16.63 0.59
C ARG A 161 9.13 16.40 -0.88
N PRO A 162 8.87 17.49 -1.64
CA PRO A 162 8.59 17.36 -3.05
C PRO A 162 9.82 16.82 -3.79
N ALA A 163 9.58 15.87 -4.69
CA ALA A 163 10.53 15.45 -5.70
C ALA A 163 10.20 16.09 -7.05
N THR A 164 11.13 16.00 -7.99
CA THR A 164 10.96 16.46 -9.37
C THR A 164 11.09 15.28 -10.32
N LEU A 165 10.03 14.96 -11.06
CA LEU A 165 10.10 14.04 -12.18
C LEU A 165 10.52 14.83 -13.42
N ARG A 166 11.55 14.38 -14.11
CA ARG A 166 12.11 15.05 -15.28
C ARG A 166 12.31 14.06 -16.43
N LEU A 167 11.85 14.42 -17.62
CA LEU A 167 12.19 13.71 -18.85
C LEU A 167 13.68 13.92 -19.16
N VAL A 168 14.40 12.85 -19.45
CA VAL A 168 15.83 12.90 -19.81
C VAL A 168 16.00 12.73 -21.31
N GLU A 169 15.27 11.79 -21.90
CA GLU A 169 15.15 11.59 -23.34
C GLU A 169 13.79 10.91 -23.63
N PRO A 170 13.34 10.81 -24.90
CA PRO A 170 12.06 10.19 -25.21
C PRO A 170 11.91 8.80 -24.59
N GLY A 171 10.89 8.62 -23.74
CA GLY A 171 10.61 7.37 -23.04
C GLY A 171 11.46 7.09 -21.80
N ARG A 172 12.33 8.02 -21.37
CA ARG A 172 13.13 7.88 -20.15
C ARG A 172 13.04 9.12 -19.27
N ALA A 173 12.67 8.91 -18.02
CA ALA A 173 12.60 9.95 -17.00
C ALA A 173 13.41 9.55 -15.76
N GLU A 174 13.65 10.52 -14.91
CA GLU A 174 14.28 10.33 -13.60
C GLU A 174 13.51 11.09 -12.52
N LEU A 175 13.56 10.59 -11.28
CA LEU A 175 13.00 11.25 -10.12
C LEU A 175 14.13 11.84 -9.28
N LEU A 176 14.10 13.15 -9.08
CA LEU A 176 15.10 13.95 -8.38
C LEU A 176 14.56 14.38 -7.03
N LEU A 177 15.25 14.01 -5.95
CA LEU A 177 14.88 14.34 -4.58
C LEU A 177 15.96 15.23 -3.95
N PRO A 178 15.60 16.40 -3.39
CA PRO A 178 16.52 17.16 -2.55
C PRO A 178 16.84 16.40 -1.26
N VAL A 179 18.14 16.15 -0.99
CA VAL A 179 18.64 15.45 0.21
C VAL A 179 19.87 16.17 0.75
N GLY A 180 19.85 16.64 2.00
CA GLY A 180 21.03 17.21 2.66
C GLY A 180 21.80 18.29 1.86
N GLY A 181 21.09 19.18 1.15
CA GLY A 181 21.69 20.22 0.29
C GLY A 181 22.19 19.74 -1.08
N ARG A 182 22.04 18.45 -1.38
CA ARG A 182 22.35 17.82 -2.68
C ARG A 182 21.05 17.45 -3.40
N THR A 183 21.15 17.09 -4.67
CA THR A 183 20.05 16.50 -5.44
C THR A 183 20.36 15.04 -5.72
N MET A 184 19.50 14.13 -5.26
CA MET A 184 19.62 12.70 -5.50
C MET A 184 18.71 12.29 -6.65
N ARG A 185 19.28 11.66 -7.68
CA ARG A 185 18.53 10.82 -8.62
C ARG A 185 18.19 9.51 -7.94
N MET A 186 16.91 9.32 -7.62
CA MET A 186 16.44 8.17 -6.84
C MET A 186 16.70 6.86 -7.57
N ALA A 187 16.95 5.80 -6.81
CA ALA A 187 17.05 4.43 -7.30
C ALA A 187 16.10 3.50 -6.53
N SER A 188 16.14 3.58 -5.20
CA SER A 188 15.29 2.77 -4.33
C SER A 188 15.08 3.41 -2.96
N ALA A 189 14.08 2.92 -2.25
CA ALA A 189 13.88 3.18 -0.84
C ALA A 189 13.61 1.88 -0.10
N TYR A 190 13.94 1.85 1.19
CA TYR A 190 13.66 0.73 2.08
C TYR A 190 13.07 1.24 3.39
N ALA A 191 11.92 0.72 3.78
CA ALA A 191 11.30 1.02 5.07
C ALA A 191 11.47 -0.15 6.05
N ASP A 192 12.07 0.10 7.21
CA ASP A 192 12.01 -0.85 8.32
C ASP A 192 10.72 -0.65 9.10
N VAL A 193 9.84 -1.65 9.06
CA VAL A 193 8.51 -1.66 9.65
C VAL A 193 8.54 -2.46 10.95
N ASP A 194 8.00 -1.88 12.02
CA ASP A 194 7.68 -2.56 13.26
C ASP A 194 6.23 -3.06 13.22
N GLU A 195 6.04 -4.37 13.30
CA GLU A 195 4.72 -5.01 13.36
C GLU A 195 4.46 -5.67 14.72
N SER A 196 5.28 -5.41 15.74
CA SER A 196 5.14 -6.02 17.08
C SER A 196 3.99 -5.44 17.90
N GLY A 197 3.54 -4.22 17.57
CA GLY A 197 2.44 -3.52 18.23
C GLY A 197 1.06 -3.85 17.65
N LEU A 198 0.02 -3.24 18.23
CA LEU A 198 -1.35 -3.36 17.72
C LEU A 198 -1.52 -2.75 16.31
N MET A 199 -0.68 -1.77 15.98
CA MET A 199 -0.65 -1.10 14.68
C MET A 199 0.80 -1.08 14.16
N PRO A 200 1.00 -1.34 12.86
CA PRO A 200 2.31 -1.22 12.23
C PRO A 200 2.84 0.23 12.26
N SER A 201 4.13 0.39 12.46
CA SER A 201 4.83 1.68 12.38
C SER A 201 6.14 1.55 11.59
N VAL A 202 6.67 2.66 11.10
CA VAL A 202 8.00 2.70 10.47
C VAL A 202 9.02 3.18 11.49
N ARG A 203 10.14 2.46 11.64
CA ARG A 203 11.26 2.86 12.50
C ARG A 203 12.27 3.70 11.73
N GLU A 204 12.53 3.31 10.50
CA GLU A 204 13.56 3.91 9.67
C GLU A 204 13.18 3.84 8.19
N VAL A 205 13.58 4.86 7.43
CA VAL A 205 13.60 4.83 5.97
C VAL A 205 15.01 5.08 5.45
N LEU A 206 15.48 4.19 4.57
CA LEU A 206 16.67 4.42 3.76
C LEU A 206 16.23 4.87 2.37
N VAL A 207 16.70 6.04 1.93
CA VAL A 207 16.51 6.54 0.56
C VAL A 207 17.86 6.46 -0.15
N MET A 208 17.88 5.78 -1.29
CA MET A 208 19.11 5.40 -1.99
C MET A 208 19.04 5.86 -3.44
N GLY A 209 20.16 6.38 -3.92
CA GLY A 209 20.23 6.92 -5.28
C GLY A 209 21.60 7.50 -5.57
N HIS A 210 21.72 8.19 -6.68
CA HIS A 210 22.98 8.79 -7.09
C HIS A 210 22.88 10.30 -6.95
N ASP A 211 23.96 10.94 -6.53
CA ASP A 211 24.10 12.38 -6.65
C ASP A 211 23.93 12.79 -8.12
N ALA A 212 23.05 13.74 -8.39
CA ALA A 212 22.70 14.14 -9.75
C ALA A 212 23.83 14.91 -10.46
N GLU A 213 24.76 15.51 -9.72
CA GLU A 213 25.88 16.28 -10.26
C GLU A 213 27.11 15.40 -10.49
N THR A 214 27.47 14.59 -9.49
CA THR A 214 28.71 13.79 -9.47
C THR A 214 28.52 12.34 -9.89
N GLY A 215 27.26 11.85 -9.92
CA GLY A 215 26.93 10.45 -10.20
C GLY A 215 27.27 9.48 -9.05
N LYS A 216 27.81 9.95 -7.93
CA LYS A 216 28.26 9.09 -6.84
C LYS A 216 27.07 8.53 -6.02
N PRO A 217 27.17 7.30 -5.49
CA PRO A 217 26.11 6.71 -4.68
C PRO A 217 25.88 7.46 -3.36
N LEU A 218 24.62 7.72 -3.04
CA LEU A 218 24.13 8.36 -1.83
C LEU A 218 23.13 7.48 -1.10
N VAL A 219 23.19 7.53 0.22
CA VAL A 219 22.20 6.96 1.13
C VAL A 219 21.77 8.05 2.11
N GLU A 220 20.49 8.37 2.14
CA GLU A 220 19.88 9.12 3.23
C GLU A 220 19.21 8.14 4.19
N ARG A 221 19.60 8.19 5.47
CA ARG A 221 18.95 7.48 6.56
C ARG A 221 18.05 8.44 7.31
N ILE A 222 16.77 8.09 7.46
CA ILE A 222 15.75 8.89 8.12
C ILE A 222 15.22 8.08 9.30
N GLU A 223 15.44 8.57 10.52
CA GLU A 223 14.86 7.99 11.73
C GLU A 223 13.43 8.53 11.90
N ILE A 224 12.48 7.65 12.21
CA ILE A 224 11.07 7.97 12.37
C ILE A 224 10.65 7.75 13.83
N GLU A 225 9.91 8.73 14.38
CA GLU A 225 9.27 8.69 15.71
C GLU A 225 7.75 8.49 15.57
#